data_AF-A0A535EBE9-F1
#
_entry.id   AF-A0A535EBE9-F1
#
_cell.length_a   1.000
_cell.length_b   1.000
_cell.length_c   1.000
_cell.angle_alpha   90.00
_cell.angle_beta   90.00
_cell.angle_gamma   90.00
#
_symmetry.space_group_name_H-M   'P 1'
#
loop_
_entity.id
_entity.type
_entity.pdbx_description
1 polymer ?
#
loop_
_entity_poly.entity_id
_entity_poly.type
_entity_poly.pdbx_seq_one_letter_code
_entity_poly.pdbx_strand_id
1 'polypeptide(L)'
;MSTADSQLSQYRQLVTAVLNSIPTGDEPSQTIAQIASRASLSLGALPLRELELATAIILVVLGVFDVVHERGDRYRHRGEMPAYFTRSLAWYVANARPLLNNWMRRGVGNDIAIGALLDAAPYLLRIVDDKRLQLAASGIDPAPARSRSVACVLVKAMVDGQSYFLFEWERVAAQYQLIGGGIIADEEPRTAAVQELIEEMVVEPGRHLEFGLDFDIRPLDWDRPLPLQWIGVSRSVGAVTRYDVWAYTSHLKVTQLKLREHCR
;
A
#
# COMPACT_ATOMS: atom_id res chain seq x y z
N MET A 1 -31.32 15.32 -12.62
CA MET A 1 -30.66 15.46 -11.30
C MET A 1 -31.22 16.70 -10.64
N SER A 2 -31.56 16.64 -9.34
CA SER A 2 -32.01 17.83 -8.62
C SER A 2 -30.83 18.80 -8.39
N THR A 3 -31.11 20.08 -8.17
CA THR A 3 -30.08 21.09 -7.81
C THR A 3 -29.29 20.66 -6.57
N ALA A 4 -29.93 19.96 -5.62
CA ALA A 4 -29.29 19.42 -4.42
C ALA A 4 -28.30 18.29 -4.73
N ASP A 5 -28.64 17.38 -5.65
CA ASP A 5 -27.72 16.30 -6.07
C ASP A 5 -26.49 16.86 -6.77
N SER A 6 -26.67 17.92 -7.56
CA SER A 6 -25.57 18.62 -8.23
C SER A 6 -24.63 19.30 -7.24
N GLN A 7 -25.17 19.99 -6.23
CA GLN A 7 -24.37 20.61 -5.16
C GLN A 7 -23.62 19.57 -4.33
N LEU A 8 -24.27 18.48 -3.93
CA LEU A 8 -23.62 17.39 -3.19
C LEU A 8 -22.49 16.74 -3.99
N SER A 9 -22.66 16.60 -5.30
CA SER A 9 -21.60 16.11 -6.19
C SER A 9 -20.40 17.07 -6.21
N GLN A 10 -20.63 18.38 -6.28
CA GLN A 10 -19.55 19.38 -6.23
C GLN A 10 -18.80 19.36 -4.89
N TYR A 11 -19.51 19.25 -3.77
CA TYR A 11 -18.86 19.14 -2.45
C TYR A 11 -18.02 17.86 -2.33
N ARG A 12 -18.47 16.72 -2.87
CA ARG A 12 -17.69 15.49 -2.87
C ARG A 12 -16.42 15.62 -3.70
N GLN A 13 -16.49 16.25 -4.86
CA GLN A 13 -15.31 16.52 -5.69
C GLN A 13 -14.31 17.42 -4.95
N LEU A 14 -14.81 18.48 -4.31
CA LEU A 14 -14.00 19.39 -3.50
C LEU A 14 -13.27 18.65 -2.38
N VAL A 15 -14.01 17.91 -1.55
CA VAL A 15 -13.44 17.15 -0.43
C VAL A 15 -12.42 16.13 -0.94
N THR A 16 -12.73 15.40 -2.01
CA THR A 16 -11.82 14.43 -2.62
C THR A 16 -10.52 15.09 -3.09
N ALA A 17 -10.60 16.24 -3.75
CA ALA A 17 -9.45 16.98 -4.22
C ALA A 17 -8.55 17.47 -3.07
N VAL A 18 -9.16 17.99 -2.00
CA VAL A 18 -8.41 18.43 -0.81
C VAL A 18 -7.71 17.24 -0.15
N LEU A 19 -8.44 16.15 0.11
CA LEU A 19 -7.86 14.93 0.72
C LEU A 19 -6.65 14.42 -0.08
N ASN A 20 -6.74 14.42 -1.41
CA ASN A 20 -5.65 13.99 -2.30
C ASN A 20 -4.50 15.02 -2.43
N SER A 21 -4.68 16.25 -1.94
CA SER A 21 -3.68 17.33 -2.04
C SER A 21 -2.84 17.51 -0.78
N ILE A 22 -3.20 16.87 0.33
CA ILE A 22 -2.43 16.94 1.58
C ILE A 22 -1.06 16.25 1.38
N PRO A 23 0.06 16.91 1.72
CA PRO A 23 1.39 16.35 1.51
C PRO A 23 1.59 15.02 2.24
N THR A 24 2.26 14.04 1.63
CA THR A 24 2.68 12.80 2.28
C THR A 24 3.76 13.05 3.33
N GLY A 25 4.16 12.02 4.08
CA GLY A 25 5.21 12.14 5.10
C GLY A 25 6.57 12.59 4.54
N ASP A 26 6.87 12.21 3.30
CA ASP A 26 8.13 12.52 2.61
C ASP A 26 8.12 13.88 1.90
N GLU A 27 6.95 14.46 1.70
CA GLU A 27 6.80 15.80 1.14
C GLU A 27 7.01 16.88 2.24
N PRO A 28 7.49 18.09 1.86
CA PRO A 28 7.57 19.20 2.81
C PRO A 28 6.17 19.59 3.29
N SER A 29 6.04 19.95 4.56
CA SER A 29 4.76 20.45 5.11
C SER A 29 4.31 21.71 4.38
N GLN A 30 3.00 21.89 4.22
CA GLN A 30 2.40 22.98 3.44
C GLN A 30 1.36 23.74 4.25
N THR A 31 1.16 25.02 3.93
CA THR A 31 0.09 25.82 4.54
C THR A 31 -1.28 25.47 3.96
N ILE A 32 -2.36 25.90 4.62
CA ILE A 32 -3.74 25.74 4.12
C ILE A 32 -3.88 26.29 2.69
N ALA A 33 -3.35 27.49 2.43
CA ALA A 33 -3.41 28.12 1.10
C ALA A 33 -2.67 27.30 0.03
N GLN A 34 -1.53 26.69 0.38
CA GLN A 34 -0.76 25.85 -0.53
C GLN A 34 -1.52 24.55 -0.88
N ILE A 35 -2.12 23.91 0.13
CA ILE A 35 -2.93 22.69 -0.07
C ILE A 35 -4.18 23.01 -0.90
N ALA A 36 -4.87 24.11 -0.58
CA ALA A 36 -6.04 24.58 -1.32
C ALA A 36 -5.69 24.93 -2.78
N SER A 37 -4.53 25.53 -3.04
CA SER A 37 -4.03 25.81 -4.38
C SER A 37 -3.79 24.53 -5.18
N ARG A 38 -3.13 23.52 -4.58
CA ARG A 38 -2.94 22.19 -5.20
C ARG A 38 -4.27 21.52 -5.53
N ALA A 39 -5.25 21.60 -4.61
CA ALA A 39 -6.59 21.08 -4.83
C ALA A 39 -7.32 21.83 -5.96
N SER A 40 -7.19 23.16 -6.03
CA SER A 40 -7.79 24.00 -7.08
C SER A 40 -7.30 23.61 -8.47
N LEU A 41 -6.00 23.34 -8.62
CA LEU A 41 -5.42 22.89 -9.89
C LEU A 41 -6.05 21.57 -10.36
N SER A 42 -6.35 20.64 -9.45
CA SER A 42 -7.00 19.37 -9.81
C SER A 42 -8.48 19.51 -10.22
N LEU A 43 -9.13 20.61 -9.82
CA LEU A 43 -10.55 20.88 -10.08
C LEU A 43 -10.79 21.90 -11.21
N GLY A 44 -9.75 22.39 -11.87
CA GLY A 44 -9.86 23.38 -12.94
C GLY A 44 -10.04 24.83 -12.45
N ALA A 45 -9.27 25.23 -11.42
CA ALA A 45 -9.15 26.61 -10.93
C ALA A 45 -10.41 27.19 -10.23
N LEU A 46 -10.95 26.47 -9.24
CA LEU A 46 -11.99 26.98 -8.35
C LEU A 46 -11.50 28.16 -7.47
N PRO A 47 -12.42 29.03 -7.00
CA PRO A 47 -12.08 30.13 -6.10
C PRO A 47 -11.33 29.66 -4.84
N LEU A 48 -10.10 30.15 -4.67
CA LEU A 48 -9.22 29.70 -3.58
C LEU A 48 -9.81 29.90 -2.18
N ARG A 49 -10.58 30.97 -1.98
CA ARG A 49 -11.15 31.32 -0.66
C ARG A 49 -12.10 30.23 -0.12
N GLU A 50 -12.91 29.62 -0.98
CA GLU A 50 -13.82 28.55 -0.57
C GLU A 50 -13.06 27.25 -0.29
N LEU A 51 -12.03 26.98 -1.10
CA LEU A 51 -11.15 25.83 -0.92
C LEU A 51 -10.32 25.93 0.36
N GLU A 52 -9.82 27.11 0.73
CA GLU A 52 -9.08 27.33 1.97
C GLU A 52 -9.91 27.01 3.21
N LEU A 53 -11.17 27.47 3.24
CA LEU A 53 -12.08 27.18 4.35
C LEU A 53 -12.38 25.68 4.46
N ALA A 54 -12.70 25.03 3.34
CA ALA A 54 -12.92 23.59 3.31
C ALA A 54 -11.67 22.81 3.70
N THR A 55 -10.49 23.24 3.25
CA THR A 55 -9.20 22.67 3.61
C THR A 55 -8.95 22.76 5.11
N ALA A 56 -9.19 23.93 5.72
CA ALA A 56 -9.08 24.10 7.17
C ALA A 56 -10.00 23.13 7.94
N ILE A 57 -11.27 23.02 7.55
CA ILE A 57 -12.23 22.11 8.19
C ILE A 57 -11.77 20.65 8.05
N ILE A 58 -11.35 20.23 6.86
CA ILE A 58 -10.88 18.86 6.61
C ILE A 58 -9.65 18.56 7.47
N LEU A 59 -8.67 19.47 7.53
CA LEU A 59 -7.48 19.29 8.36
C LEU A 59 -7.81 19.19 9.85
N VAL A 60 -8.76 19.98 10.35
CA VAL A 60 -9.23 19.87 11.75
C VAL A 60 -9.84 18.50 12.01
N VAL A 61 -10.70 18.01 11.12
CA VAL A 61 -11.30 16.67 11.25
C VAL A 61 -10.23 15.57 11.22
N LEU A 62 -9.27 15.65 10.29
CA LEU A 62 -8.16 14.70 10.21
C LEU A 62 -7.23 14.76 11.43
N GLY A 63 -7.09 15.94 12.04
CA GLY A 63 -6.34 16.14 13.28
C GLY A 63 -6.96 15.38 14.46
N VAL A 64 -8.29 15.25 14.51
CA VAL A 64 -8.99 14.43 15.54
C VAL A 64 -8.59 12.96 15.46
N PHE A 65 -8.26 12.46 14.27
CA PHE A 65 -7.82 11.07 14.04
C PHE A 65 -6.29 10.91 14.01
N ASP A 66 -5.53 11.94 14.38
CA ASP A 66 -4.07 11.94 14.36
C ASP A 66 -3.46 11.66 12.97
N VAL A 67 -4.20 11.93 11.89
CA VAL A 67 -3.78 11.62 10.51
C VAL A 67 -2.71 12.61 10.01
N VAL A 68 -2.78 13.85 10.50
CA VAL A 68 -1.91 14.95 10.08
C VAL A 68 -0.97 15.40 11.21
N HIS A 69 0.23 15.81 10.83
CA HIS A 69 1.18 16.51 11.68
C HIS A 69 1.03 18.01 11.43
N GLU A 70 0.79 18.76 12.51
CA GLU A 70 0.73 20.22 12.49
C GLU A 70 2.00 20.79 13.15
N ARG A 71 2.63 21.74 12.46
CA ARG A 71 3.74 22.53 13.02
C ARG A 71 3.56 24.00 12.63
N GLY A 72 2.99 24.79 13.53
CA GLY A 72 2.57 26.14 13.21
C GLY A 72 1.39 26.10 12.24
N ASP A 73 1.47 26.86 11.15
CA ASP A 73 0.43 26.90 10.11
C ASP A 73 0.62 25.85 8.99
N ARG A 74 1.50 24.87 9.20
CA ARG A 74 1.90 23.89 8.18
C ARG A 74 1.47 22.47 8.54
N TYR A 75 1.03 21.76 7.51
CA TYR A 75 0.42 20.43 7.60
C TYR A 75 1.06 19.45 6.63
N ARG A 76 1.14 18.19 7.04
CA ARG A 76 1.42 17.01 6.21
C ARG A 76 0.89 15.76 6.91
N HIS A 77 0.81 14.64 6.22
CA HIS A 77 0.54 13.36 6.88
C HIS A 77 1.63 12.99 7.90
N ARG A 78 1.27 12.31 8.99
CA ARG A 78 2.23 11.84 10.00
C ARG A 78 3.17 10.73 9.51
N GLY A 79 2.85 10.11 8.38
CA GLY A 79 3.62 9.04 7.75
C GLY A 79 2.88 8.46 6.55
N GLU A 80 3.33 7.30 6.07
CA GLU A 80 2.71 6.63 4.93
C GLU A 80 1.29 6.10 5.22
N MET A 81 1.09 5.48 6.39
CA MET A 81 -0.19 4.84 6.73
C MET A 81 -1.35 5.85 6.79
N PRO A 82 -1.21 7.03 7.44
CA PRO A 82 -2.23 8.07 7.35
C PRO A 82 -2.49 8.55 5.93
N ALA A 83 -1.47 8.63 5.06
CA ALA A 83 -1.67 9.02 3.67
C ALA A 83 -2.48 7.97 2.89
N TYR A 84 -2.26 6.68 3.13
CA TYR A 84 -3.07 5.61 2.55
C TYR A 84 -4.52 5.69 3.03
N PHE A 85 -4.73 5.92 4.33
CA PHE A 85 -6.07 6.13 4.88
C PHE A 85 -6.79 7.32 4.24
N THR A 86 -6.12 8.47 4.11
CA THR A 86 -6.70 9.66 3.45
C THR A 86 -7.09 9.38 2.00
N ARG A 87 -6.25 8.65 1.24
CA ARG A 87 -6.58 8.24 -0.15
C ARG A 87 -7.78 7.31 -0.21
N SER A 88 -7.89 6.37 0.74
CA SER A 88 -9.06 5.49 0.84
C SER A 88 -10.32 6.27 1.23
N LEU A 89 -10.24 7.19 2.19
CA LEU A 89 -11.34 8.09 2.54
C LEU A 89 -11.79 8.91 1.33
N ALA A 90 -10.86 9.45 0.54
CA ALA A 90 -11.15 10.20 -0.68
C ALA A 90 -11.95 9.34 -1.69
N TRP A 91 -11.64 8.06 -1.83
CA TRP A 91 -12.41 7.14 -2.68
C TRP A 91 -13.85 6.94 -2.20
N TYR A 92 -14.07 6.78 -0.89
CA TYR A 92 -15.42 6.64 -0.34
C TYR A 92 -16.24 7.91 -0.57
N VAL A 93 -15.63 9.09 -0.40
CA VAL A 93 -16.28 10.39 -0.68
C VAL A 93 -16.63 10.52 -2.17
N ALA A 94 -15.67 10.25 -3.05
CA ALA A 94 -15.85 10.34 -4.51
C ALA A 94 -16.98 9.42 -5.02
N ASN A 95 -17.08 8.21 -4.45
CA ASN A 95 -18.06 7.20 -4.85
C ASN A 95 -19.36 7.23 -4.03
N ALA A 96 -19.56 8.25 -3.18
CA ALA A 96 -20.74 8.39 -2.34
C ALA A 96 -21.04 7.16 -1.46
N ARG A 97 -20.00 6.48 -0.98
CA ARG A 97 -20.13 5.26 -0.17
C ARG A 97 -19.91 5.57 1.32
N PRO A 98 -20.70 4.99 2.22
CA PRO A 98 -20.46 5.14 3.66
C PRO A 98 -19.25 4.31 4.09
N LEU A 99 -18.26 4.97 4.69
CA LEU A 99 -17.10 4.31 5.30
C LEU A 99 -17.54 3.43 6.48
N LEU A 100 -18.19 4.06 7.46
CA LEU A 100 -18.86 3.43 8.59
C LEU A 100 -20.37 3.47 8.38
N ASN A 101 -21.04 2.35 8.61
CA ASN A 101 -22.48 2.19 8.43
C ASN A 101 -23.11 1.49 9.65
N ASN A 102 -24.43 1.32 9.60
CA ASN A 102 -25.18 0.57 10.60
C ASN A 102 -25.17 1.19 12.03
N TRP A 103 -25.20 2.51 12.12
CA TRP A 103 -25.31 3.26 13.38
C TRP A 103 -26.53 2.91 14.24
N MET A 104 -27.54 2.26 13.66
CA MET A 104 -28.76 1.86 14.34
C MET A 104 -28.66 0.49 15.04
N ARG A 105 -27.57 -0.27 14.82
CA ARG A 105 -27.35 -1.57 15.48
C ARG A 105 -27.23 -1.36 16.99
N ARG A 106 -28.02 -2.11 17.76
CA ARG A 106 -27.94 -2.14 19.23
C ARG A 106 -27.03 -3.29 19.67
N GLY A 107 -26.17 -3.03 20.64
CA GLY A 107 -25.24 -4.00 21.22
C GLY A 107 -23.91 -4.07 20.48
N VAL A 108 -22.81 -4.03 21.26
CA VAL A 108 -21.41 -4.19 20.80
C VAL A 108 -20.80 -5.51 21.29
N GLY A 109 -21.66 -6.46 21.70
CA GLY A 109 -21.27 -7.63 22.50
C GLY A 109 -20.06 -8.37 21.92
N ASN A 110 -19.04 -8.62 22.75
CA ASN A 110 -17.78 -9.35 22.49
C ASN A 110 -17.04 -9.12 21.16
N ASP A 111 -17.46 -8.16 20.33
CA ASP A 111 -17.02 -8.09 18.94
C ASP A 111 -15.62 -7.47 18.80
N ILE A 112 -15.21 -6.53 19.68
CA ILE A 112 -13.86 -5.92 19.67
C ILE A 112 -13.51 -5.43 21.08
N ALA A 113 -12.39 -5.89 21.67
CA ALA A 113 -11.88 -5.31 22.91
C ALA A 113 -11.48 -3.84 22.68
N ILE A 114 -11.89 -2.91 23.55
CA ILE A 114 -11.59 -1.47 23.41
C ILE A 114 -10.08 -1.18 23.35
N GLY A 115 -9.25 -2.01 23.98
CA GLY A 115 -7.79 -1.94 23.85
C GLY A 115 -7.29 -2.25 22.42
N ALA A 116 -8.00 -3.06 21.65
CA ALA A 116 -7.68 -3.35 20.25
C ALA A 116 -7.96 -2.15 19.31
N LEU A 117 -8.81 -1.19 19.73
CA LEU A 117 -9.09 0.04 18.96
C LEU A 117 -7.96 1.08 19.05
N LEU A 118 -7.10 1.02 20.07
CA LEU A 118 -5.99 1.96 20.26
C LEU A 118 -4.77 1.61 19.39
N ASP A 119 -4.56 0.32 19.09
CA ASP A 119 -3.60 -0.16 18.07
C ASP A 119 -4.26 -0.36 16.68
N ALA A 120 -5.51 0.08 16.51
CA ALA A 120 -6.33 -0.28 15.35
C ALA A 120 -6.05 0.52 14.07
N ALA A 121 -5.23 1.58 14.04
CA ALA A 121 -5.17 2.40 12.82
C ALA A 121 -4.83 1.59 11.54
N PRO A 122 -3.85 0.67 11.54
CA PRO A 122 -3.62 -0.23 10.40
C PRO A 122 -4.77 -1.23 10.17
N TYR A 123 -5.42 -1.71 11.23
CA TYR A 123 -6.56 -2.63 11.14
C TYR A 123 -7.82 -1.94 10.59
N LEU A 124 -8.06 -0.68 10.96
CA LEU A 124 -9.13 0.16 10.45
C LEU A 124 -8.89 0.39 8.96
N LEU A 125 -7.67 0.77 8.55
CA LEU A 125 -7.33 0.88 7.14
C LEU A 125 -7.60 -0.44 6.39
N ARG A 126 -7.17 -1.58 6.96
CA ARG A 126 -7.45 -2.90 6.40
C ARG A 126 -8.94 -3.19 6.23
N ILE A 127 -9.75 -2.97 7.27
CA ILE A 127 -11.21 -3.17 7.21
C ILE A 127 -11.84 -2.26 6.15
N VAL A 128 -11.41 -1.00 6.10
CA VAL A 128 -11.86 0.00 5.13
C VAL A 128 -11.54 -0.44 3.70
N ASP A 129 -10.35 -0.98 3.47
CA ASP A 129 -9.87 -1.34 2.15
C ASP A 129 -10.32 -2.74 1.70
N ASP A 130 -10.55 -3.68 2.62
CA ASP A 130 -11.22 -4.94 2.34
C ASP A 130 -12.66 -4.68 1.86
N LYS A 131 -13.39 -3.81 2.57
CA LYS A 131 -14.73 -3.38 2.16
C LYS A 131 -14.71 -2.65 0.82
N ARG A 132 -13.69 -1.83 0.56
CA ARG A 132 -13.51 -1.12 -0.71
C ARG A 132 -13.37 -2.09 -1.89
N LEU A 133 -12.57 -3.14 -1.75
CA LEU A 133 -12.44 -4.17 -2.78
C LEU A 133 -13.75 -4.95 -3.00
N GLN A 134 -14.50 -5.26 -1.94
CA GLN A 134 -15.81 -5.90 -2.07
C GLN A 134 -16.81 -5.01 -2.83
N LEU A 135 -16.81 -3.70 -2.55
CA LEU A 135 -17.62 -2.73 -3.28
C LEU A 135 -17.16 -2.60 -4.74
N ALA A 136 -15.86 -2.68 -5.00
CA ALA A 136 -15.29 -2.62 -6.34
C ALA A 136 -15.71 -3.80 -7.23
N ALA A 137 -15.91 -4.99 -6.65
CA ALA A 137 -16.47 -6.15 -7.35
C ALA A 137 -17.87 -5.87 -7.96
N SER A 138 -18.55 -4.81 -7.53
CA SER A 138 -19.81 -4.33 -8.11
C SER A 138 -19.64 -3.40 -9.32
N GLY A 139 -18.45 -3.36 -9.94
CA GLY A 139 -18.15 -2.58 -11.15
C GLY A 139 -17.60 -1.17 -10.90
N ILE A 140 -17.15 -0.87 -9.67
CA ILE A 140 -16.51 0.41 -9.34
C ILE A 140 -15.00 0.18 -9.33
N ASP A 141 -14.22 1.05 -10.00
CA ASP A 141 -12.77 0.98 -9.95
C ASP A 141 -12.29 1.14 -8.48
N PRO A 142 -11.55 0.17 -7.92
CA PRO A 142 -11.04 0.30 -6.57
C PRO A 142 -10.03 1.43 -6.43
N ALA A 143 -9.37 1.93 -7.48
CA ALA A 143 -8.34 2.96 -7.51
C ALA A 143 -7.25 2.80 -6.41
N PRO A 144 -6.07 2.26 -6.67
CA PRO A 144 -5.12 1.91 -5.61
C PRO A 144 -4.73 3.09 -4.70
N ALA A 145 -4.68 2.86 -3.39
CA ALA A 145 -4.16 3.84 -2.42
C ALA A 145 -2.62 3.99 -2.55
N ARG A 146 -1.95 2.95 -3.04
CA ARG A 146 -0.52 2.95 -3.38
C ARG A 146 -0.23 1.98 -4.52
N SER A 147 0.88 2.20 -5.22
CA SER A 147 1.44 1.23 -6.16
C SER A 147 2.77 0.70 -5.64
N ARG A 148 3.10 -0.55 -5.96
CA ARG A 148 4.41 -1.15 -5.69
C ARG A 148 4.85 -1.99 -6.87
N SER A 149 6.08 -1.77 -7.29
CA SER A 149 6.81 -2.62 -8.22
C SER A 149 7.62 -3.61 -7.41
N VAL A 150 7.48 -4.90 -7.70
CA VAL A 150 8.18 -5.96 -6.97
C VAL A 150 8.78 -6.98 -7.92
N ALA A 151 9.97 -7.46 -7.58
CA ALA A 151 10.62 -8.56 -8.28
C ALA A 151 10.64 -9.78 -7.35
N CYS A 152 10.14 -10.91 -7.82
CA CYS A 152 10.09 -12.14 -7.03
C CYS A 152 10.69 -13.32 -7.80
N VAL A 153 11.30 -14.26 -7.06
CA VAL A 153 12.01 -15.40 -7.62
C VAL A 153 11.42 -16.69 -7.06
N LEU A 154 10.92 -17.54 -7.95
CA LEU A 154 10.65 -18.93 -7.63
C LEU A 154 11.95 -19.71 -7.67
N VAL A 155 12.41 -20.11 -6.48
CA VAL A 155 13.69 -20.79 -6.33
C VAL A 155 13.48 -22.29 -6.20
N LYS A 156 14.03 -23.04 -7.16
CA LYS A 156 14.19 -24.49 -7.04
C LYS A 156 15.61 -24.77 -6.55
N ALA A 157 15.72 -25.58 -5.50
CA ALA A 157 17.00 -26.05 -4.99
C ALA A 157 17.05 -27.58 -5.01
N MET A 158 18.26 -28.13 -5.12
CA MET A 158 18.51 -29.55 -4.95
C MET A 158 19.31 -29.76 -3.66
N VAL A 159 18.77 -30.52 -2.71
CA VAL A 159 19.44 -30.84 -1.44
C VAL A 159 19.40 -32.35 -1.28
N ASP A 160 20.57 -32.97 -1.12
CA ASP A 160 20.73 -34.43 -0.99
C ASP A 160 19.98 -35.23 -2.08
N GLY A 161 20.03 -34.73 -3.32
CA GLY A 161 19.37 -35.35 -4.48
C GLY A 161 17.85 -35.14 -4.55
N GLN A 162 17.25 -34.43 -3.60
CA GLN A 162 15.81 -34.09 -3.59
C GLN A 162 15.60 -32.64 -4.02
N SER A 163 14.51 -32.38 -4.77
CA SER A 163 14.15 -31.04 -5.22
C SER A 163 13.21 -30.36 -4.23
N TYR A 164 13.52 -29.11 -3.87
CA TYR A 164 12.71 -28.27 -2.99
C TYR A 164 12.40 -26.93 -3.66
N PHE A 165 11.25 -26.36 -3.32
CA PHE A 165 10.93 -24.96 -3.60
C PHE A 165 11.10 -24.16 -2.32
N LEU A 166 11.81 -23.03 -2.41
CA LEU A 166 12.08 -22.20 -1.26
C LEU A 166 11.05 -21.08 -1.15
N PHE A 167 10.58 -20.87 0.07
CA PHE A 167 9.69 -19.78 0.44
C PHE A 167 10.24 -19.13 1.70
N GLU A 168 10.04 -17.83 1.80
CA GLU A 168 10.36 -17.05 2.99
C GLU A 168 9.10 -16.89 3.84
N TRP A 169 9.23 -16.93 5.17
CA TRP A 169 8.13 -16.57 6.07
C TRP A 169 8.22 -15.08 6.43
N GLU A 170 7.33 -14.28 5.83
CA GLU A 170 7.24 -12.84 6.12
C GLU A 170 6.48 -12.62 7.43
N ARG A 171 7.17 -12.07 8.43
CA ARG A 171 6.63 -11.93 9.79
C ARG A 171 5.50 -10.92 9.88
N VAL A 172 5.58 -9.80 9.16
CA VAL A 172 4.60 -8.72 9.22
C VAL A 172 3.27 -9.14 8.57
N ALA A 173 3.33 -9.83 7.43
CA ALA A 173 2.17 -10.37 6.73
C ALA A 173 1.72 -11.74 7.25
N ALA A 174 2.53 -12.39 8.10
CA ALA A 174 2.30 -13.71 8.68
C ALA A 174 1.92 -14.77 7.63
N GLN A 175 2.74 -14.89 6.57
CA GLN A 175 2.53 -15.82 5.47
C GLN A 175 3.84 -16.27 4.81
N TYR A 176 3.80 -17.39 4.10
CA TYR A 176 4.85 -17.77 3.16
C TYR A 176 4.74 -16.94 1.88
N GLN A 177 5.88 -16.43 1.41
CA GLN A 177 6.02 -15.69 0.15
C GLN A 177 7.22 -16.17 -0.66
N LEU A 178 7.23 -15.84 -1.95
CA LEU A 178 8.42 -15.99 -2.77
C LEU A 178 9.49 -15.02 -2.30
N ILE A 179 10.76 -15.41 -2.44
CA ILE A 179 11.90 -14.54 -2.15
C ILE A 179 11.89 -13.39 -3.16
N GLY A 180 12.08 -12.16 -2.67
CA GLY A 180 12.05 -10.97 -3.49
C GLY A 180 11.65 -9.74 -2.70
N GLY A 181 11.65 -8.60 -3.38
CA GLY A 181 11.40 -7.32 -2.72
C GLY A 181 11.01 -6.21 -3.68
N GLY A 182 11.12 -4.98 -3.18
CA GLY A 182 10.69 -3.79 -3.89
C GLY A 182 11.72 -3.34 -4.94
N ILE A 183 11.24 -2.96 -6.12
CA ILE A 183 12.10 -2.40 -7.17
C ILE A 183 12.23 -0.88 -6.92
N ILE A 184 13.47 -0.39 -6.84
CA ILE A 184 13.76 1.03 -6.67
C ILE A 184 13.54 1.77 -8.02
N ALA A 185 13.30 3.08 -7.98
CA ALA A 185 13.20 3.88 -9.19
C ALA A 185 14.45 3.70 -10.08
N ASP A 186 14.22 3.49 -11.37
CA ASP A 186 15.24 3.27 -12.42
C ASP A 186 16.06 1.97 -12.29
N GLU A 187 15.72 1.10 -11.34
CA GLU A 187 16.34 -0.22 -11.22
C GLU A 187 15.74 -1.21 -12.21
N GLU A 188 16.58 -2.00 -12.90
CA GLU A 188 16.07 -3.10 -13.70
C GLU A 188 15.48 -4.20 -12.80
N PRO A 189 14.25 -4.68 -13.07
CA PRO A 189 13.60 -5.69 -12.22
C PRO A 189 14.40 -6.98 -12.03
N ARG A 190 15.23 -7.33 -13.04
CA ARG A 190 16.13 -8.48 -12.98
C ARG A 190 17.25 -8.24 -11.96
N THR A 191 17.80 -7.04 -11.90
CA THR A 191 18.85 -6.66 -10.94
C THR A 191 18.32 -6.74 -9.52
N ALA A 192 17.12 -6.19 -9.27
CA ALA A 192 16.46 -6.29 -7.97
C ALA A 192 16.28 -7.76 -7.54
N ALA A 193 15.77 -8.62 -8.44
CA ALA A 193 15.60 -10.05 -8.15
C ALA A 193 16.92 -10.78 -7.81
N VAL A 194 18.03 -10.44 -8.47
CA VAL A 194 19.35 -11.01 -8.16
C VAL A 194 19.80 -10.56 -6.77
N GLN A 195 19.71 -9.27 -6.48
CA GLN A 195 20.16 -8.71 -5.21
C GLN A 195 19.38 -9.29 -4.03
N GLU A 196 18.05 -9.31 -4.11
CA GLU A 196 17.17 -9.89 -3.08
C GLU A 196 17.51 -11.36 -2.81
N LEU A 197 17.78 -12.16 -3.85
CA LEU A 197 18.16 -13.57 -3.66
C LEU A 197 19.52 -13.71 -2.95
N ILE A 198 20.49 -12.84 -3.23
CA ILE A 198 21.81 -12.83 -2.58
C ILE A 198 21.69 -12.42 -1.11
N GLU A 199 20.81 -11.46 -0.79
CA GLU A 199 20.62 -10.93 0.56
C GLU A 199 19.85 -11.90 1.48
N GLU A 200 18.81 -12.54 0.94
CA GLU A 200 17.91 -13.40 1.71
C GLU A 200 18.44 -14.84 1.88
N MET A 201 19.33 -15.29 0.99
CA MET A 201 19.85 -16.66 1.04
C MET A 201 21.22 -16.76 1.72
N VAL A 202 21.28 -17.63 2.72
CA VAL A 202 22.54 -18.08 3.32
C VAL A 202 22.76 -19.54 2.97
N VAL A 203 23.92 -19.82 2.38
CA VAL A 203 24.29 -21.19 1.97
C VAL A 203 25.26 -21.76 3.00
N GLU A 204 26.34 -21.03 3.28
CA GLU A 204 27.40 -21.41 4.22
C GLU A 204 27.82 -20.20 5.08
N PRO A 205 28.25 -20.40 6.34
CA PRO A 205 28.73 -19.29 7.17
C PRO A 205 29.87 -18.52 6.50
N GLY A 206 29.68 -17.22 6.26
CA GLY A 206 30.69 -16.35 5.66
C GLY A 206 30.79 -16.40 4.13
N ARG A 207 29.92 -17.15 3.45
CA ARG A 207 29.85 -17.19 1.99
C ARG A 207 28.54 -16.59 1.48
N HIS A 208 28.65 -15.68 0.51
CA HIS A 208 27.53 -15.14 -0.24
C HIS A 208 27.30 -15.92 -1.53
N LEU A 209 26.06 -15.92 -2.03
CA LEU A 209 25.76 -16.44 -3.36
C LEU A 209 26.38 -15.55 -4.44
N GLU A 210 26.94 -16.16 -5.47
CA GLU A 210 27.47 -15.46 -6.64
C GLU A 210 26.60 -15.71 -7.88
N PHE A 211 26.08 -14.63 -8.47
CA PHE A 211 25.28 -14.68 -9.68
C PHE A 211 26.12 -15.13 -10.90
N GLY A 212 25.57 -16.05 -11.70
CA GLY A 212 26.24 -16.68 -12.85
C GLY A 212 27.13 -17.87 -12.46
N LEU A 213 27.50 -18.00 -11.19
CA LEU A 213 28.23 -19.16 -10.66
C LEU A 213 27.27 -20.12 -9.95
N ASP A 214 26.73 -19.67 -8.81
CA ASP A 214 25.91 -20.47 -7.91
C ASP A 214 24.46 -20.58 -8.40
N PHE A 215 24.01 -19.56 -9.13
CA PHE A 215 22.66 -19.50 -9.65
C PHE A 215 22.56 -18.61 -10.89
N ASP A 216 21.53 -18.90 -11.68
CA ASP A 216 21.09 -18.06 -12.79
C ASP A 216 19.64 -17.69 -12.55
N ILE A 217 19.21 -16.52 -13.03
CA ILE A 217 17.80 -16.13 -13.04
C ILE A 217 17.30 -15.91 -14.46
N ARG A 218 16.08 -16.38 -14.70
CA ARG A 218 15.37 -16.25 -15.98
C ARG A 218 13.96 -15.78 -15.71
N PRO A 219 13.36 -14.96 -16.59
CA PRO A 219 11.92 -14.67 -16.51
C PRO A 219 11.15 -15.97 -16.38
N LEU A 220 10.16 -15.98 -15.50
CA LEU A 220 9.29 -17.14 -15.35
C LEU A 220 8.52 -17.31 -16.67
N ASP A 221 8.72 -18.45 -17.31
CA ASP A 221 8.18 -18.74 -18.64
C ASP A 221 6.67 -18.98 -18.55
N TRP A 222 5.91 -17.90 -18.76
CA TRP A 222 4.45 -17.86 -18.73
C TRP A 222 3.92 -17.23 -20.02
N ASP A 223 2.74 -17.64 -20.45
CA ASP A 223 2.02 -17.06 -21.60
C ASP A 223 1.55 -15.60 -21.37
N ARG A 224 1.92 -14.99 -20.24
CA ARG A 224 1.52 -13.64 -19.85
C ARG A 224 2.71 -12.70 -19.90
N PRO A 225 2.57 -11.51 -20.52
CA PRO A 225 3.62 -10.51 -20.47
C PRO A 225 3.83 -10.02 -19.03
N LEU A 226 5.09 -9.79 -18.67
CA LEU A 226 5.46 -9.11 -17.43
C LEU A 226 5.42 -7.58 -17.63
N PRO A 227 5.13 -6.78 -16.58
CA PRO A 227 4.77 -7.21 -15.23
C PRO A 227 3.34 -7.78 -15.15
N LEU A 228 3.15 -8.69 -14.21
CA LEU A 228 1.81 -9.15 -13.83
C LEU A 228 1.18 -8.09 -12.96
N GLN A 229 -0.01 -7.64 -13.35
CA GLN A 229 -0.73 -6.61 -12.61
C GLN A 229 -1.77 -7.26 -11.69
N TRP A 230 -1.74 -6.88 -10.42
CA TRP A 230 -2.70 -7.34 -9.43
C TRP A 230 -3.09 -6.19 -8.49
N ILE A 231 -4.37 -6.14 -8.11
CA ILE A 231 -4.86 -5.20 -7.10
C ILE A 231 -5.42 -6.01 -5.93
N GLY A 232 -4.95 -5.70 -4.73
CA GLY A 232 -5.39 -6.36 -3.50
C GLY A 232 -5.07 -5.55 -2.26
N VAL A 233 -5.61 -5.93 -1.11
CA VAL A 233 -5.23 -5.33 0.17
C VAL A 233 -3.89 -5.91 0.59
N SER A 234 -2.89 -5.05 0.74
CA SER A 234 -1.58 -5.45 1.23
C SER A 234 -1.68 -6.02 2.64
N ARG A 235 -1.11 -7.20 2.89
CA ARG A 235 -1.11 -7.78 4.24
C ARG A 235 -0.19 -7.04 5.21
N SER A 236 0.89 -6.43 4.73
CA SER A 236 1.84 -5.70 5.57
C SER A 236 1.36 -4.30 5.94
N VAL A 237 0.62 -3.60 5.06
CA VAL A 237 0.16 -2.22 5.32
C VAL A 237 -1.37 -2.05 5.37
N GLY A 238 -2.15 -3.09 5.10
CA GLY A 238 -3.61 -3.02 5.15
C GLY A 238 -4.26 -2.13 4.09
N ALA A 239 -3.54 -1.67 3.07
CA ALA A 239 -4.05 -0.74 2.07
C ALA A 239 -4.31 -1.41 0.71
N VAL A 240 -5.33 -0.98 -0.03
CA VAL A 240 -5.54 -1.36 -1.44
C VAL A 240 -4.31 -0.92 -2.24
N THR A 241 -3.57 -1.90 -2.72
CA THR A 241 -2.31 -1.73 -3.40
C THR A 241 -2.40 -2.32 -4.78
N ARG A 242 -1.95 -1.56 -5.79
CA ARG A 242 -1.62 -2.12 -7.10
C ARG A 242 -0.20 -2.63 -7.07
N TYR A 243 -0.03 -3.89 -7.45
CA TYR A 243 1.26 -4.54 -7.60
C TYR A 243 1.54 -4.73 -9.08
N ASP A 244 2.73 -4.29 -9.49
CA ASP A 244 3.35 -4.66 -10.75
C ASP A 244 4.45 -5.67 -10.40
N VAL A 245 4.23 -6.95 -10.75
CA VAL A 245 5.06 -8.08 -10.30
C VAL A 245 5.89 -8.62 -11.47
N TRP A 246 7.21 -8.57 -11.33
CA TRP A 246 8.15 -9.26 -12.22
C TRP A 246 8.54 -10.60 -11.58
N ALA A 247 8.15 -11.69 -12.23
CA ALA A 247 8.39 -13.03 -11.73
C ALA A 247 9.55 -13.70 -12.48
N TYR A 248 10.48 -14.27 -11.71
CA TYR A 248 11.65 -14.99 -12.20
C TYR A 248 11.68 -16.40 -11.65
N THR A 249 12.48 -17.25 -12.28
CA THR A 249 12.86 -18.57 -11.76
C THR A 249 14.36 -18.63 -11.58
N SER A 250 14.78 -19.39 -10.57
CA SER A 250 16.18 -19.72 -10.38
C SER A 250 16.35 -21.18 -9.98
N HIS A 251 17.45 -21.77 -10.42
CA HIS A 251 17.91 -23.06 -9.93
C HIS A 251 19.21 -22.85 -9.14
N LEU A 252 19.14 -23.08 -7.83
CA LEU A 252 20.30 -23.00 -6.95
C LEU A 252 21.15 -24.26 -7.11
N LYS A 253 22.42 -24.07 -7.49
CA LYS A 253 23.42 -25.13 -7.65
C LYS A 253 24.22 -25.29 -6.36
N VAL A 254 23.55 -25.59 -5.25
CA VAL A 254 24.18 -25.73 -3.93
C VAL A 254 24.00 -27.15 -3.39
N THR A 255 24.99 -27.67 -2.67
CA THR A 255 24.96 -29.02 -2.10
C THR A 255 24.27 -29.07 -0.73
N GLN A 256 24.21 -27.94 -0.02
CA GLN A 256 23.53 -27.78 1.26
C GLN A 256 22.81 -26.43 1.30
N LEU A 257 21.66 -26.40 1.96
CA LEU A 257 20.96 -25.17 2.32
C LEU A 257 20.83 -25.10 3.84
N LYS A 258 21.24 -23.99 4.44
CA LYS A 258 20.89 -23.64 5.81
C LYS A 258 20.05 -22.38 5.80
N LEU A 259 18.76 -22.52 6.11
CA LEU A 259 17.91 -21.36 6.34
C LEU A 259 18.50 -20.53 7.47
N ARG A 260 18.64 -19.22 7.24
CA ARG A 260 19.12 -18.27 8.23
C ARG A 260 18.16 -18.34 9.42
N GLU A 261 18.62 -18.82 10.58
CA GLU A 261 17.86 -18.63 11.82
C GLU A 261 17.89 -17.14 12.15
N HIS A 262 16.90 -16.38 11.68
CA HIS A 262 16.65 -15.06 12.24
C HIS A 262 16.12 -15.24 13.68
N CYS A 263 17.07 -15.37 14.60
CA CYS A 263 16.86 -15.28 16.02
C CYS A 263 16.39 -13.86 16.39
N ARG A 264 15.19 -13.81 16.97
CA ARG A 264 14.55 -12.69 17.68
C ARG A 264 14.12 -11.51 16.81
#